data_AF-A0A7C1EX04-F1
#
_entry.id   AF-A0A7C1EX04-F1
#
_cell.length_a   1.000
_cell.length_b   1.000
_cell.length_c   1.000
_cell.angle_alpha   90.00
_cell.angle_beta   90.00
_cell.angle_gamma   90.00
#
_symmetry.space_group_name_H-M   'P 1'
#
loop_
_entity.id
_entity.type
_entity.pdbx_description
1 polymer ?
#
loop_
_entity_poly.entity_id
_entity_poly.type
_entity_poly.pdbx_seq_one_letter_code
_entity_poly.pdbx_strand_id
1 'polypeptide(L)'
;MQVSSLNCPNCGAPLQFENGQNRTLCLYCGSTIQAEPTAGASAVTFTLPEDVHQQLKQLVIDGRQAEAIELYRQRANVTQAEAAQTLRRLVTDLTRRTLVQQPLSNLGLALVFLIDSLGAVITLLGIMHENYWAMALGIGAIVIESLIFAAAIYARLLQQFGRVAPAVVRRFTRLGEVKLRGQSQPLPVVRLWLEVQPRQQATFQTESNIVAKPQTYAQLKSGLVIEVKYNGLGHVIPTAPMKILT
;
A
#
# COMPACT_ATOMS: atom_id res chain seq x y z
N MET A 1 9.78 0.91 -17.22
CA MET A 1 8.55 1.73 -17.08
C MET A 1 8.90 2.94 -16.22
N GLN A 2 9.00 4.14 -16.80
CA GLN A 2 9.21 5.38 -16.03
C GLN A 2 7.87 5.84 -15.48
N VAL A 3 7.68 5.71 -14.16
CA VAL A 3 6.63 6.42 -13.45
C VAL A 3 7.19 7.81 -13.22
N SER A 4 6.72 8.81 -13.97
CA SER A 4 7.03 10.21 -13.69
C SER A 4 6.36 10.57 -12.36
N SER A 5 7.10 10.58 -11.26
CA SER A 5 6.59 11.01 -9.97
C SER A 5 6.36 12.52 -10.03
N LEU A 6 5.13 12.92 -10.31
CA LEU A 6 4.70 14.31 -10.28
C LEU A 6 4.23 14.64 -8.86
N ASN A 7 4.57 15.81 -8.36
CA ASN A 7 4.08 16.26 -7.07
C ASN A 7 2.74 17.00 -7.26
N CYS A 8 1.85 16.85 -6.28
CA CYS A 8 0.58 17.55 -6.28
C CYS A 8 0.81 19.06 -6.20
N PRO A 9 0.35 19.87 -7.16
CA PRO A 9 0.53 21.32 -7.14
C PRO A 9 -0.18 22.00 -5.96
N ASN A 10 -1.24 21.39 -5.41
CA ASN A 10 -1.95 21.96 -4.25
C ASN A 10 -1.25 21.68 -2.92
N CYS A 11 -0.63 20.51 -2.76
CA CYS A 11 -0.23 20.03 -1.44
C CYS A 11 1.18 19.45 -1.34
N GLY A 12 1.90 19.36 -2.47
CA GLY A 12 3.26 18.84 -2.59
C GLY A 12 3.40 17.32 -2.55
N ALA A 13 2.34 16.58 -2.20
CA ALA A 13 2.41 15.12 -2.04
C ALA A 13 2.68 14.40 -3.37
N PRO A 14 3.41 13.27 -3.36
CA PRO A 14 3.68 12.51 -4.57
C PRO A 14 2.39 11.98 -5.18
N LEU A 15 2.30 12.08 -6.51
CA LEU A 15 1.22 11.51 -7.31
C LEU A 15 1.75 10.34 -8.12
N GLN A 16 0.90 9.32 -8.24
CA GLN A 16 1.12 8.18 -9.12
C GLN A 16 0.31 8.41 -10.39
N PHE A 17 1.00 8.53 -11.51
CA PHE A 17 0.40 8.47 -12.85
C PHE A 17 0.86 7.19 -13.54
N GLU A 18 -0.09 6.44 -14.07
CA GLU A 18 0.22 5.34 -14.99
C GLU A 18 0.30 5.82 -16.44
N ASN A 19 0.97 5.05 -17.30
CA ASN A 19 1.04 5.34 -18.73
C ASN A 19 -0.38 5.46 -19.32
N GLY A 20 -0.64 6.56 -20.03
CA GLY A 20 -1.95 6.87 -20.61
C GLY A 20 -2.98 7.44 -19.64
N GLN A 21 -2.58 7.72 -18.38
CA GLN A 21 -3.44 8.39 -17.41
C GLN A 21 -3.23 9.90 -17.46
N ASN A 22 -4.30 10.63 -17.76
CA ASN A 22 -4.28 12.09 -17.78
C ASN A 22 -4.90 12.71 -16.53
N ARG A 23 -5.51 11.92 -15.63
CA ARG A 23 -6.18 12.45 -14.43
C ARG A 23 -6.02 11.52 -13.24
N THR A 24 -5.74 12.06 -12.06
CA THR A 24 -5.59 11.32 -10.80
C THR A 24 -6.18 12.11 -9.63
N LEU A 25 -6.47 11.44 -8.52
CA LEU A 25 -6.97 12.06 -7.29
C LEU A 25 -5.87 12.02 -6.21
N CYS A 26 -5.54 13.18 -5.63
CA CYS A 26 -4.60 13.24 -4.52
C CYS A 26 -5.26 12.81 -3.20
N LEU A 27 -4.82 11.69 -2.61
CA LEU A 27 -5.33 11.18 -1.33
C LEU A 27 -5.09 12.10 -0.13
N TYR A 28 -4.15 13.04 -0.22
CA TYR A 28 -3.77 13.90 0.90
C TYR A 28 -4.61 15.17 1.01
N CYS A 29 -5.07 15.73 -0.11
CA CYS A 29 -5.82 17.00 -0.13
C CYS A 29 -7.13 16.95 -0.91
N GLY A 30 -7.42 15.86 -1.62
CA GLY A 30 -8.68 15.71 -2.36
C GLY A 30 -8.71 16.46 -3.69
N SER A 31 -7.57 17.02 -4.12
CA SER A 31 -7.46 17.65 -5.43
C SER A 31 -7.39 16.62 -6.55
N THR A 32 -8.25 16.80 -7.55
CA THR A 32 -8.19 16.14 -8.84
C THR A 32 -7.16 16.86 -9.70
N ILE A 33 -6.16 16.11 -10.14
CA ILE A 33 -5.01 16.62 -10.89
C ILE A 33 -5.06 16.06 -12.30
N GLN A 34 -4.94 16.95 -13.27
CA GLN A 34 -4.81 16.60 -14.68
C GLN A 34 -3.35 16.74 -15.11
N ALA A 35 -2.75 15.66 -15.59
CA ALA A 35 -1.41 15.67 -16.16
C ALA A 35 -1.47 16.16 -17.61
N GLU A 36 -0.58 17.10 -17.95
CA GLU A 36 -0.39 17.52 -19.33
C GLU A 36 0.68 16.65 -20.00
N PRO A 37 0.38 15.96 -21.12
CA PRO A 37 1.30 15.04 -21.78
C PRO A 37 2.62 15.68 -22.27
N THR A 38 2.62 16.99 -22.52
CA THR A 38 3.69 17.69 -23.26
C THR A 38 4.62 18.55 -22.41
N ALA A 39 4.24 18.91 -21.18
CA ALA A 39 4.99 19.89 -20.38
C ALA A 39 5.52 19.36 -19.04
N GLY A 40 5.22 18.12 -18.66
CA GLY A 40 5.49 17.63 -17.30
C GLY A 40 4.76 18.44 -16.22
N ALA A 41 3.81 19.30 -16.62
CA ALA A 41 3.00 20.13 -15.75
C ALA A 41 1.74 19.36 -15.32
N SER A 42 1.26 19.67 -14.13
CA SER A 42 0.05 19.11 -13.55
C SER A 42 -0.80 20.26 -13.05
N ALA A 43 -2.05 20.34 -13.50
CA ALA A 43 -2.99 21.37 -13.08
C ALA A 43 -4.03 20.81 -12.12
N VAL A 44 -4.41 21.59 -11.10
CA VAL A 44 -5.57 21.29 -10.27
C VAL A 44 -6.81 21.61 -11.08
N THR A 45 -7.65 20.62 -11.36
CA THR A 45 -8.93 20.85 -12.05
C THR A 45 -10.04 21.14 -11.05
N PHE A 46 -10.04 20.42 -9.92
CA PHE A 46 -11.09 20.47 -8.92
C PHE A 46 -10.55 20.00 -7.57
N THR A 47 -11.11 20.48 -6.47
CA THR A 47 -10.79 19.96 -5.13
C THR A 47 -12.07 19.56 -4.43
N LEU A 48 -12.13 18.30 -4.00
CA LEU A 48 -13.25 17.77 -3.23
C LEU A 48 -13.37 18.50 -1.89
N PRO A 49 -14.59 18.84 -1.44
CA PRO A 49 -14.83 19.20 -0.05
C PRO A 49 -14.30 18.11 0.90
N GLU A 50 -13.78 18.49 2.06
CA GLU A 50 -13.06 17.56 2.95
C GLU A 50 -13.96 16.43 3.47
N ASP A 51 -15.23 16.71 3.76
CA ASP A 51 -16.24 15.71 4.16
C ASP A 51 -16.44 14.65 3.06
N VAL A 52 -16.60 15.09 1.82
CA VAL A 52 -16.74 14.21 0.64
C VAL A 52 -15.48 13.41 0.41
N HIS A 53 -14.31 14.05 0.55
CA HIS A 53 -13.03 13.39 0.37
C HIS A 53 -12.83 12.27 1.39
N GLN A 54 -13.16 12.49 2.67
CA GLN A 54 -13.10 11.47 3.70
C GLN A 54 -14.12 10.34 3.44
N GLN A 55 -15.34 10.68 3.06
CA GLN A 55 -16.37 9.69 2.70
C GLN A 55 -15.91 8.83 1.51
N LEU A 56 -15.32 9.44 0.49
CA LEU A 56 -14.80 8.75 -0.68
C LEU A 56 -13.70 7.75 -0.31
N LYS A 57 -12.75 8.15 0.55
CA LYS A 57 -11.70 7.22 1.00
C LYS A 57 -12.28 6.07 1.81
N GLN A 58 -13.26 6.33 2.68
CA GLN A 58 -13.93 5.27 3.43
C GLN A 58 -14.64 4.27 2.51
N LEU A 59 -15.38 4.75 1.50
CA LEU A 59 -16.03 3.87 0.50
C LEU A 59 -15.00 3.02 -0.26
N VAL A 60 -13.83 3.58 -0.56
CA VAL A 60 -12.73 2.84 -1.20
C VAL A 60 -12.16 1.76 -0.28
N ILE A 61 -11.97 2.06 1.01
CA ILE A 61 -11.52 1.08 2.01
C ILE A 61 -12.55 -0.02 2.24
N ASP A 62 -13.84 0.32 2.25
CA ASP A 62 -14.95 -0.62 2.43
C ASP A 62 -15.21 -1.50 1.19
N GLY A 63 -14.50 -1.26 0.08
CA GLY A 63 -14.71 -1.97 -1.18
C GLY A 63 -16.00 -1.58 -1.91
N ARG A 64 -16.68 -0.51 -1.48
CA ARG A 64 -17.94 0.02 -2.06
C ARG A 64 -17.66 0.89 -3.29
N GLN A 65 -17.01 0.30 -4.29
CA GLN A 65 -16.46 1.01 -5.45
C GLN A 65 -17.54 1.72 -6.28
N ALA A 66 -18.69 1.09 -6.51
CA ALA A 66 -19.78 1.68 -7.30
C ALA A 66 -20.27 3.00 -6.69
N GLU A 67 -20.41 3.06 -5.37
CA GLU A 67 -20.83 4.25 -4.64
C GLU A 67 -19.73 5.32 -4.61
N ALA A 68 -18.46 4.91 -4.48
CA ALA A 68 -17.34 5.82 -4.58
C ALA A 68 -17.27 6.50 -5.97
N ILE A 69 -17.48 5.73 -7.05
CA ILE A 69 -17.53 6.22 -8.43
C ILE A 69 -18.65 7.23 -8.59
N GLU A 70 -19.85 6.91 -8.11
CA GLU A 70 -20.99 7.81 -8.23
C GLU A 70 -20.81 9.09 -7.42
N LEU A 71 -20.32 8.99 -6.17
CA LEU A 71 -20.03 10.14 -5.33
C LEU A 71 -18.99 11.06 -5.99
N TYR A 72 -17.91 10.49 -6.53
CA TYR A 72 -16.88 11.26 -7.22
C TYR A 72 -17.42 11.90 -8.51
N ARG A 73 -18.21 11.16 -9.29
CA ARG A 73 -18.84 11.64 -10.53
C ARG A 73 -19.71 12.88 -10.29
N GLN A 74 -20.59 12.79 -9.29
CA GLN A 74 -21.51 13.89 -8.92
C GLN A 74 -20.75 15.14 -8.47
N ARG A 75 -19.65 14.98 -7.73
CA ARG A 75 -18.94 16.10 -7.10
C ARG A 75 -17.90 16.73 -7.99
N ALA A 76 -17.19 15.94 -8.79
CA ALA A 76 -16.19 16.43 -9.74
C ALA A 76 -16.79 16.80 -11.11
N ASN A 77 -18.08 16.56 -11.33
CA ASN A 77 -18.79 16.80 -12.59
C ASN A 77 -18.09 16.14 -13.80
N VAL A 78 -17.70 14.89 -13.64
CA VAL A 78 -16.99 14.09 -14.67
C VAL A 78 -17.90 13.01 -15.24
N THR A 79 -17.49 12.41 -16.37
CA THR A 79 -18.22 11.25 -16.91
C THR A 79 -18.05 10.02 -16.02
N GLN A 80 -18.99 9.08 -16.10
CA GLN A 80 -18.91 7.82 -15.34
C GLN A 80 -17.65 7.02 -15.68
N ALA A 81 -17.25 7.00 -16.96
CA ALA A 81 -16.04 6.33 -17.42
C ALA A 81 -14.77 6.96 -16.81
N GLU A 82 -14.68 8.29 -16.79
CA GLU A 82 -13.57 9.02 -16.18
C GLU A 82 -13.49 8.79 -14.66
N ALA A 83 -14.64 8.84 -13.97
CA ALA A 83 -14.73 8.56 -12.54
C ALA A 83 -14.26 7.13 -12.23
N ALA A 84 -14.74 6.14 -12.98
CA ALA A 84 -14.36 4.75 -12.84
C ALA A 84 -12.85 4.54 -13.09
N GLN A 85 -12.29 5.14 -14.13
CA GLN A 85 -10.87 5.05 -14.43
C GLN A 85 -10.01 5.68 -13.32
N THR A 86 -10.40 6.87 -12.84
CA THR A 86 -9.68 7.59 -11.77
C THR A 86 -9.65 6.75 -10.49
N LEU A 87 -10.79 6.23 -10.04
CA LEU A 87 -10.88 5.49 -8.79
C LEU A 87 -10.33 4.06 -8.90
N ARG A 88 -10.49 3.37 -10.03
CA ARG A 88 -9.92 2.02 -10.21
C ARG A 88 -8.41 2.02 -10.02
N ARG A 89 -7.73 3.06 -10.46
CA ARG A 89 -6.28 3.24 -10.27
C ARG A 89 -5.93 3.52 -8.82
N LEU A 90 -6.69 4.39 -8.17
CA LEU A 90 -6.57 4.66 -6.74
C LEU A 90 -6.69 3.38 -5.90
N VAL A 91 -7.71 2.57 -6.19
CA VAL A 91 -7.94 1.27 -5.56
C VAL A 91 -6.78 0.33 -5.85
N THR A 92 -6.34 0.23 -7.11
CA THR A 92 -5.22 -0.65 -7.49
C THR A 92 -3.95 -0.28 -6.73
N ASP A 93 -3.61 1.01 -6.61
CA ASP A 93 -2.46 1.49 -5.83
C ASP A 93 -2.60 1.15 -4.34
N LEU A 94 -3.76 1.46 -3.74
CA LEU A 94 -4.03 1.16 -2.33
C LEU A 94 -3.96 -0.34 -2.04
N THR A 95 -4.59 -1.17 -2.87
CA THR A 95 -4.60 -2.63 -2.74
C THR A 95 -3.20 -3.19 -2.93
N ARG A 96 -2.50 -2.80 -4.00
CA ARG A 96 -1.14 -3.30 -4.28
C ARG A 96 -0.19 -2.97 -3.14
N ARG A 97 -0.19 -1.74 -2.64
CA ARG A 97 0.67 -1.34 -1.51
C ARG A 97 0.32 -2.07 -0.24
N THR A 98 -0.97 -2.22 0.04
CA THR A 98 -1.43 -2.93 1.25
C THR A 98 -1.01 -4.40 1.19
N LEU A 99 -1.22 -5.07 0.06
CA LEU A 99 -0.82 -6.48 -0.12
C LEU A 99 0.71 -6.66 -0.07
N VAL A 100 1.48 -5.76 -0.69
CA VAL A 100 2.94 -5.87 -0.76
C VAL A 100 3.62 -5.46 0.55
N GLN A 101 3.01 -4.59 1.35
CA GLN A 101 3.59 -4.09 2.61
C GLN A 101 3.06 -4.81 3.85
N GLN A 102 2.04 -5.67 3.75
CA GLN A 102 1.53 -6.41 4.90
C GLN A 102 2.42 -7.63 5.21
N PRO A 103 3.14 -7.64 6.34
CA PRO A 103 3.91 -8.81 6.73
C PRO A 103 2.97 -9.93 7.19
N LEU A 104 3.35 -11.18 6.88
CA LEU A 104 2.67 -12.35 7.44
C LEU A 104 2.73 -12.32 8.97
N SER A 105 1.62 -12.69 9.60
CA SER A 105 1.60 -13.03 11.02
C SER A 105 2.41 -14.31 11.28
N ASN A 106 2.79 -14.57 12.54
CA ASN A 106 3.50 -15.81 12.88
C ASN A 106 2.68 -17.06 12.47
N LEU A 107 1.36 -17.02 12.64
CA LEU A 107 0.46 -18.09 12.23
C LEU A 107 0.42 -18.23 10.70
N GLY A 108 0.34 -17.11 9.98
CA GLY A 108 0.36 -17.12 8.51
C GLY A 108 1.67 -17.71 7.98
N LEU A 109 2.81 -17.31 8.55
CA LEU A 109 4.11 -17.86 8.17
C LEU A 109 4.23 -19.36 8.49
N ALA A 110 3.70 -19.83 9.62
CA ALA A 110 3.68 -21.25 9.95
C ALA A 110 2.81 -22.06 8.97
N LEU A 111 1.69 -21.50 8.52
CA LEU A 111 0.82 -22.14 7.54
C LEU A 111 1.49 -22.27 6.16
N VAL A 112 2.20 -21.24 5.71
CA VAL A 112 3.04 -21.27 4.50
C VAL A 112 4.05 -22.43 4.58
N PHE A 113 4.84 -22.49 5.65
CA PHE A 113 5.81 -23.58 5.84
C PHE A 113 5.16 -24.98 5.90
N LEU A 114 3.96 -25.10 6.47
CA LEU A 114 3.23 -26.36 6.51
C LEU A 114 2.80 -26.81 5.11
N ILE A 115 2.29 -25.90 4.28
CA ILE A 115 1.89 -26.18 2.91
C ILE A 115 3.10 -26.57 2.06
N ASP A 116 4.22 -25.82 2.19
CA ASP A 116 5.48 -26.14 1.51
C ASP A 116 6.01 -27.51 1.90
N SER A 117 5.95 -27.84 3.20
CA SER A 117 6.38 -29.15 3.71
C SER A 117 5.53 -30.28 3.12
N LEU A 118 4.20 -30.09 3.05
CA LEU A 118 3.29 -31.05 2.44
C LEU A 118 3.56 -31.21 0.94
N GLY A 119 3.75 -30.10 0.22
CA GLY A 119 4.13 -30.10 -1.20
C GLY A 119 5.42 -30.87 -1.44
N ALA A 120 6.44 -30.65 -0.61
CA ALA A 120 7.72 -31.33 -0.71
C ALA A 120 7.61 -32.84 -0.46
N VAL A 121 6.80 -33.25 0.53
CA VAL A 121 6.50 -34.67 0.79
C VAL A 121 5.80 -35.32 -0.39
N ILE A 122 4.79 -34.66 -0.97
CA ILE A 122 4.07 -35.15 -2.16
C ILE A 122 5.04 -35.29 -3.34
N THR A 123 5.91 -34.30 -3.56
CA THR A 123 6.95 -34.35 -4.61
C THR A 123 7.89 -35.53 -4.40
N LEU A 124 8.39 -35.74 -3.17
CA LEU A 124 9.32 -36.83 -2.85
C LEU A 124 8.66 -38.20 -3.06
N LEU A 125 7.42 -38.39 -2.61
CA LEU A 125 6.65 -39.61 -2.86
C LEU A 125 6.44 -39.85 -4.36
N GLY A 126 6.16 -38.79 -5.12
CA GLY A 126 6.08 -38.85 -6.58
C GLY A 126 7.37 -39.35 -7.22
N ILE A 127 8.53 -38.88 -6.76
CA ILE A 127 9.85 -39.35 -7.22
C ILE A 127 10.08 -40.82 -6.85
N MET A 128 9.81 -41.20 -5.60
CA MET A 128 10.06 -42.57 -5.10
C MET A 128 9.21 -43.64 -5.79
N HIS A 129 8.01 -43.27 -6.24
CA HIS A 129 7.06 -44.19 -6.89
C HIS A 129 6.94 -43.98 -8.40
N GLU A 130 7.86 -43.21 -9.02
CA GLU A 130 7.82 -42.86 -10.45
C GLU A 130 6.46 -42.27 -10.91
N ASN A 131 5.76 -41.58 -9.99
CA ASN A 131 4.47 -40.97 -10.23
C ASN A 131 4.62 -39.48 -10.55
N TYR A 132 4.71 -39.18 -11.84
CA TYR A 132 4.89 -37.81 -12.36
C TYR A 132 3.75 -36.85 -12.00
N TRP A 133 2.50 -37.34 -11.84
CA TRP A 133 1.37 -36.50 -11.45
C TRP A 133 1.51 -36.01 -10.01
N ALA A 134 1.87 -36.91 -9.10
CA ALA A 134 2.14 -36.52 -7.71
C ALA A 134 3.31 -35.52 -7.66
N MET A 135 4.39 -35.78 -8.39
CA MET A 135 5.52 -34.86 -8.49
C MET A 135 5.10 -33.46 -8.97
N ALA A 136 4.34 -33.39 -10.06
CA ALA A 136 3.85 -32.14 -10.64
C ALA A 136 2.90 -31.38 -9.70
N LEU A 137 2.01 -32.08 -8.99
CA LEU A 137 1.10 -31.48 -8.02
C LEU A 137 1.86 -30.88 -6.83
N GLY A 138 2.84 -31.60 -6.27
CA GLY A 138 3.65 -31.08 -5.17
C GLY A 138 4.46 -29.85 -5.55
N ILE A 139 5.13 -29.88 -6.72
CA ILE A 139 5.90 -28.73 -7.24
C ILE A 139 4.95 -27.57 -7.55
N GLY A 140 3.84 -27.84 -8.23
CA GLY A 140 2.85 -26.83 -8.60
C GLY A 140 2.26 -26.12 -7.39
N ALA A 141 1.96 -26.86 -6.31
CA ALA A 141 1.49 -26.30 -5.06
C ALA A 141 2.51 -25.33 -4.46
N ILE A 142 3.78 -25.74 -4.31
CA ILE A 142 4.86 -24.88 -3.78
C ILE A 142 5.03 -23.62 -4.64
N VAL A 143 5.08 -23.77 -5.97
CA VAL A 143 5.30 -22.63 -6.88
C VAL A 143 4.15 -21.64 -6.80
N ILE A 144 2.90 -22.11 -6.85
CA ILE A 144 1.71 -21.25 -6.78
C ILE A 144 1.66 -20.52 -5.43
N GLU A 145 1.88 -21.24 -4.34
CA GLU A 145 1.90 -20.71 -2.98
C GLU A 145 2.98 -19.64 -2.83
N SER A 146 4.21 -19.94 -3.27
CA SER A 146 5.34 -19.02 -3.25
C SER A 146 5.04 -17.75 -4.04
N LEU A 147 4.38 -17.85 -5.21
CA LEU A 147 3.99 -16.68 -6.01
C LEU A 147 2.92 -15.83 -5.31
N ILE A 148 1.94 -16.46 -4.67
CA ILE A 148 0.87 -15.77 -3.94
C ILE A 148 1.44 -15.02 -2.72
N PHE A 149 2.32 -15.67 -1.96
CA PHE A 149 2.82 -15.13 -0.69
C PHE A 149 4.18 -14.44 -0.78
N ALA A 150 4.86 -14.44 -1.93
CA ALA A 150 6.19 -13.83 -2.11
C ALA A 150 6.27 -12.41 -1.53
N ALA A 151 5.27 -11.56 -1.81
CA ALA A 151 5.26 -10.18 -1.34
C ALA A 151 5.11 -10.08 0.19
N ALA A 152 4.29 -10.93 0.80
CA ALA A 152 4.06 -10.94 2.24
C ALA A 152 5.22 -11.57 3.01
N ILE A 153 5.85 -12.62 2.45
CA ILE A 153 7.11 -13.20 2.93
C ILE A 153 8.22 -12.14 2.85
N TYR A 154 8.30 -11.44 1.72
CA TYR A 154 9.26 -10.35 1.54
C TYR A 154 9.07 -9.24 2.57
N ALA A 155 7.84 -8.78 2.78
CA ALA A 155 7.51 -7.78 3.80
C ALA A 155 7.91 -8.27 5.20
N ARG A 156 7.69 -9.55 5.51
CA ARG A 156 8.09 -10.16 6.78
C ARG A 156 9.60 -10.23 6.95
N LEU A 157 10.34 -10.64 5.92
CA LEU A 157 11.81 -10.65 5.93
C LEU A 157 12.38 -9.24 6.09
N LEU A 158 11.80 -8.26 5.40
CA LEU A 158 12.17 -6.85 5.54
C LEU A 158 11.87 -6.34 6.96
N GLN A 159 10.74 -6.73 7.54
CA GLN A 159 10.40 -6.38 8.92
C GLN A 159 11.35 -7.03 9.93
N GLN A 160 11.88 -8.22 9.66
CA GLN A 160 12.82 -8.89 10.58
C GLN A 160 14.25 -8.38 10.40
N PHE A 161 14.74 -8.39 9.17
CA PHE A 161 16.16 -8.21 8.82
C PHE A 161 16.47 -6.89 8.11
N GLY A 162 15.47 -6.03 7.87
CA GLY A 162 15.65 -4.73 7.25
C GLY A 162 16.58 -3.83 8.05
N ARG A 163 17.33 -2.98 7.34
CA ARG A 163 18.18 -1.96 7.96
C ARG A 163 17.30 -0.91 8.60
N VAL A 164 17.70 -0.42 9.77
CA VAL A 164 16.95 0.60 10.50
C VAL A 164 17.38 1.99 10.07
N ALA A 165 16.43 2.88 9.86
CA ALA A 165 16.69 4.30 9.62
C ALA A 165 15.61 5.16 10.31
N PRO A 166 15.95 6.39 10.74
CA PRO A 166 14.93 7.38 11.06
C PRO A 166 14.20 7.82 9.79
N ALA A 167 12.90 8.05 9.91
CA ALA A 167 12.10 8.66 8.86
C ALA A 167 11.24 9.79 9.43
N VAL A 168 11.24 10.93 8.75
CA VAL A 168 10.42 12.09 9.09
C VAL A 168 9.07 11.95 8.38
N VAL A 169 7.97 12.01 9.14
CA VAL A 169 6.62 12.07 8.59
C VAL A 169 6.42 13.46 7.97
N ARG A 170 6.53 13.56 6.65
CA ARG A 170 6.31 14.82 5.92
C ARG A 170 4.84 15.22 5.94
N ARG A 171 3.96 14.24 5.70
CA ARG A 171 2.51 14.40 5.76
C ARG A 171 1.86 13.05 6.04
N PHE A 172 0.63 13.07 6.54
CA PHE A 172 -0.19 11.88 6.63
C PHE A 172 -1.64 12.20 6.28
N THR A 173 -2.40 11.17 5.92
CA THR A 173 -3.85 11.26 5.73
C THR A 173 -4.51 10.01 6.27
N ARG A 174 -5.65 10.18 6.94
CA ARG A 174 -6.57 9.08 7.21
C ARG A 174 -7.17 8.60 5.89
N LEU A 175 -7.16 7.30 5.67
CA LEU A 175 -7.80 6.63 4.53
C LEU A 175 -9.18 6.08 4.91
N GLY A 176 -9.35 5.70 6.17
CA GLY A 176 -10.62 5.16 6.65
C GLY A 176 -10.41 4.40 7.93
N GLU A 177 -11.31 3.49 8.24
CA GLU A 177 -11.16 2.54 9.35
C GLU A 177 -11.41 1.11 8.89
N VAL A 178 -10.74 0.16 9.54
CA VAL A 178 -10.90 -1.27 9.32
C VAL A 178 -11.23 -1.98 10.62
N LYS A 179 -12.19 -2.90 10.59
CA LYS A 179 -12.52 -3.74 11.73
C LYS A 179 -11.72 -5.05 11.65
N LEU A 180 -10.70 -5.18 12.49
CA LEU A 180 -9.93 -6.42 12.59
C LEU A 180 -10.68 -7.47 13.43
N ARG A 181 -10.57 -8.74 13.03
CA ARG A 181 -11.16 -9.86 13.77
C ARG A 181 -10.60 -9.90 15.19
N GLY A 182 -11.50 -9.91 16.19
CA GLY A 182 -11.13 -9.92 17.60
C GLY A 182 -10.92 -8.53 18.23
N GLN A 183 -11.04 -7.44 17.47
CA GLN A 183 -11.07 -6.09 18.03
C GLN A 183 -12.49 -5.53 18.10
N SER A 184 -12.83 -4.92 19.23
CA SER A 184 -14.14 -4.29 19.47
C SER A 184 -14.27 -2.95 18.75
N GLN A 185 -13.17 -2.21 18.61
CA GLN A 185 -13.15 -0.89 17.97
C GLN A 185 -12.52 -0.96 16.58
N PRO A 186 -13.04 -0.19 15.61
CA PRO A 186 -12.42 -0.07 14.30
C PRO A 186 -11.08 0.68 14.43
N LEU A 187 -10.09 0.27 13.64
CA LEU A 187 -8.76 0.86 13.65
C LEU A 187 -8.57 1.80 12.45
N PRO A 188 -8.04 3.01 12.63
CA PRO A 188 -7.76 3.91 11.52
C PRO A 188 -6.66 3.35 10.62
N VAL A 189 -6.93 3.37 9.31
CA VAL A 189 -5.92 3.15 8.26
C VAL A 189 -5.39 4.52 7.85
N VAL A 190 -4.07 4.65 7.87
CA VAL A 190 -3.38 5.92 7.63
C VAL A 190 -2.35 5.73 6.54
N ARG A 191 -2.28 6.65 5.59
CA ARG A 191 -1.17 6.75 4.66
C ARG A 191 -0.18 7.79 5.16
N LEU A 192 1.09 7.39 5.24
CA LEU A 192 2.22 8.21 5.63
C LEU A 192 3.06 8.55 4.39
N TRP A 193 3.38 9.83 4.22
CA TRP A 193 4.46 10.28 3.34
C TRP A 193 5.72 10.47 4.18
N LEU A 194 6.71 9.65 3.92
CA LEU A 194 7.92 9.52 4.72
C LEU A 194 9.12 10.03 3.95
N GLU A 195 9.97 10.80 4.61
CA GLU A 195 11.34 11.05 4.17
C GLU A 195 12.29 10.22 5.03
N VAL A 196 12.91 9.23 4.41
CA VAL A 196 13.78 8.27 5.08
C VAL A 196 15.21 8.77 4.99
N GLN A 197 15.92 8.77 6.12
CA GLN A 197 17.28 9.29 6.25
C GLN A 197 18.27 8.18 6.65
N PRO A 198 18.68 7.30 5.70
CA PRO A 198 19.69 6.28 5.96
C PRO A 198 21.04 6.89 6.33
N ARG A 199 21.83 6.19 7.16
CA ARG A 199 23.21 6.62 7.50
C ARG A 199 24.20 6.54 6.33
N GLN A 200 23.99 5.62 5.40
CA GLN A 200 24.95 5.27 4.34
C GLN A 200 24.39 5.43 2.92
N GLN A 201 23.19 6.00 2.78
CA GLN A 201 22.54 6.18 1.47
C GLN A 201 21.90 7.57 1.42
N ALA A 202 21.65 8.05 0.21
CA ALA A 202 20.92 9.29 0.01
C ALA A 202 19.55 9.22 0.67
N THR A 203 19.10 10.36 1.19
CA THR A 203 17.74 10.53 1.67
C THR A 203 16.77 10.28 0.52
N PHE A 204 15.70 9.54 0.78
CA PHE A 204 14.68 9.24 -0.22
C PHE A 204 13.30 9.35 0.37
N GLN A 205 12.31 9.59 -0.49
CA GLN A 205 10.92 9.72 -0.09
C GLN A 205 10.13 8.47 -0.49
N THR A 206 9.17 8.10 0.33
CA THR A 206 8.31 6.95 0.09
C THR A 206 6.97 7.11 0.78
N GLU A 207 6.02 6.25 0.42
CA GLU A 207 4.72 6.21 1.08
C GLU A 207 4.46 4.83 1.67
N SER A 208 3.88 4.80 2.86
CA SER A 208 3.50 3.56 3.53
C SER A 208 2.11 3.68 4.12
N ASN A 209 1.31 2.63 3.95
CA ASN A 209 0.02 2.50 4.61
C ASN A 209 0.20 1.71 5.91
N ILE A 210 -0.39 2.21 6.99
CA ILE A 210 -0.37 1.52 8.28
C ILE A 210 -1.78 1.44 8.86
N VAL A 211 -2.01 0.41 9.67
CA VAL A 211 -3.13 0.37 10.60
C VAL A 211 -2.62 0.89 11.94
N ALA A 212 -3.06 2.09 12.31
CA ALA A 212 -2.61 2.74 13.53
C ALA A 212 -3.55 2.37 14.70
N LYS A 213 -2.98 2.12 15.88
CA LYS A 213 -3.77 2.12 17.11
C LYS A 213 -4.30 3.54 17.37
N PRO A 214 -5.47 3.72 18.02
CA PRO A 214 -6.01 5.05 18.30
C PRO A 214 -5.02 5.97 19.02
N GLN A 215 -4.23 5.44 19.96
CA GLN A 215 -3.21 6.21 20.68
C GLN A 215 -2.07 6.65 19.76
N THR A 216 -1.58 5.76 18.90
CA THR A 216 -0.54 6.09 17.90
C THR A 216 -1.06 7.12 16.90
N TYR A 217 -2.30 6.98 16.44
CA TYR A 217 -2.93 7.92 15.52
C TYR A 217 -3.02 9.33 16.11
N ALA A 218 -3.41 9.45 17.38
CA ALA A 218 -3.49 10.74 18.09
C ALA A 218 -2.12 11.44 18.23
N GLN A 219 -1.02 10.69 18.16
CA GLN A 219 0.34 11.23 18.25
C GLN A 219 0.93 11.59 16.88
N LEU A 220 0.30 11.17 15.76
CA LEU A 220 0.79 11.47 14.42
C LEU A 220 0.68 12.97 14.14
N LYS A 221 1.81 13.56 13.78
CA LYS A 221 1.93 14.96 13.33
C LYS A 221 3.00 15.06 12.25
N SER A 222 2.89 16.05 11.36
CA SER A 222 3.97 16.35 10.44
C SER A 222 5.24 16.74 11.22
N GLY A 223 6.40 16.27 10.74
CA GLY A 223 7.69 16.42 11.42
C GLY A 223 7.99 15.35 12.47
N LEU A 224 7.04 14.45 12.78
CA LEU A 224 7.30 13.33 13.69
C LEU A 224 8.39 12.41 13.10
N VAL A 225 9.39 12.07 13.91
CA VAL A 225 10.44 11.12 13.50
C VAL A 225 10.05 9.73 14.00
N ILE A 226 10.01 8.76 13.11
CA ILE A 226 9.68 7.37 13.42
C ILE A 226 10.81 6.44 12.97
N GLU A 227 10.93 5.29 13.63
CA GLU A 227 11.84 4.23 13.23
C GLU A 227 11.20 3.38 12.12
N VAL A 228 11.91 3.25 10.99
CA VAL A 228 11.48 2.41 9.87
C VAL A 228 12.54 1.37 9.52
N LYS A 229 12.11 0.28 8.92
CA LYS A 229 12.99 -0.71 8.29
C LYS A 229 12.96 -0.58 6.79
N TYR A 230 14.12 -0.65 6.14
CA TYR A 230 14.25 -0.47 4.70
C TYR A 230 15.28 -1.41 4.06
N ASN A 231 15.19 -1.55 2.73
CA ASN A 231 16.11 -2.34 1.90
C ASN A 231 16.93 -1.43 0.96
N GLY A 232 17.86 -2.02 0.20
CA GLY A 232 18.62 -1.29 -0.82
C GLY A 232 17.81 -0.81 -2.04
N LEU A 233 16.54 -1.19 -2.16
CA LEU A 233 15.63 -0.81 -3.25
C LEU A 233 14.69 0.35 -2.86
N GLY A 234 14.82 0.91 -1.65
CA GLY A 234 13.95 1.98 -1.16
C GLY A 234 12.55 1.52 -0.69
N HIS A 235 12.31 0.22 -0.54
CA HIS A 235 11.12 -0.27 0.15
C HIS A 235 11.24 -0.03 1.65
N VAL A 236 10.18 0.46 2.25
CA VAL A 236 10.15 0.87 3.66
C VAL A 236 8.92 0.31 4.33
N ILE A 237 9.11 -0.22 5.53
CA ILE A 237 8.04 -0.69 6.41
C ILE A 237 8.26 -0.04 7.79
N PRO A 238 7.27 0.70 8.32
CA PRO A 238 7.31 1.19 9.69
C PRO A 238 7.48 0.04 10.69
N THR A 239 8.25 0.27 11.74
CA THR A 239 8.40 -0.73 12.81
C THR A 239 7.05 -1.05 13.47
N ALA A 240 6.87 -2.31 13.91
CA ALA A 240 5.68 -2.74 14.63
C ALA A 240 6.11 -3.37 15.97
N PRO A 241 5.80 -2.77 17.13
CA PRO A 241 5.07 -1.51 17.29
C PRO A 241 5.84 -0.31 16.71
N MET A 242 5.10 0.73 16.27
CA MET A 242 5.70 1.96 15.76
C MET A 242 6.49 2.63 16.89
N LYS A 243 7.78 2.82 16.66
CA LYS A 243 8.67 3.50 17.60
C LYS A 243 8.88 4.94 17.15
N ILE A 244 8.46 5.87 17.99
CA ILE A 244 8.69 7.32 17.81
C ILE A 244 10.09 7.62 18.34
N LEU A 245 10.88 8.31 17.53
CA LEU A 245 12.20 8.82 17.91
C LEU A 245 12.01 10.27 18.36
N THR A 246 12.36 10.54 19.62
CA THR A 246 12.33 11.88 20.23
C THR A 246 13.61 12.64 19.96
#